data_AF-A0A7J4EGY0-F1
#
_entry.id   AF-A0A7J4EGY0-F1
#
_cell.length_a   1.000
_cell.length_b   1.000
_cell.length_c   1.000
_cell.angle_alpha   90.00
_cell.angle_beta   90.00
_cell.angle_gamma   90.00
#
_symmetry.space_group_name_H-M   'P 1'
#
loop_
_entity.id
_entity.type
_entity.pdbx_description
1 polymer ?
#
loop_
_entity_poly.entity_id
_entity_poly.type
_entity_poly.pdbx_seq_one_letter_code
_entity_poly.pdbx_strand_id
1 'polypeptide(L)'
;MGRIAAAGPIANLVIAAISLAGYLSLGVDSYLGEMLGFICFINIFLGFFNLLPFGPLDGKKVLTWNATVWAVVMTAAILILYIYSNRMIIPGWGLF
;
A
#
# COMPACT_ATOMS: atom_id res chain seq x y z
N MET A 1 -0.75 -11.68 20.33
CA MET A 1 -0.39 -10.29 19.94
C MET A 1 -0.27 -10.07 18.44
N GLY A 2 0.12 -11.07 17.62
CA GLY A 2 0.27 -10.88 16.16
C GLY A 2 -0.99 -10.44 15.40
N ARG A 3 -2.19 -10.88 15.80
CA ARG A 3 -3.46 -10.39 15.23
C ARG A 3 -3.67 -8.88 15.38
N ILE A 4 -3.33 -8.34 16.55
CA ILE A 4 -3.47 -6.91 16.85
C ILE A 4 -2.42 -6.12 16.06
N ALA A 5 -1.19 -6.63 16.00
CA ALA A 5 -0.11 -6.06 15.20
C ALA A 5 -0.45 -6.04 13.69
N ALA A 6 -1.21 -7.02 13.19
CA ALA A 6 -1.64 -7.04 11.79
C ALA A 6 -2.71 -5.98 11.46
N ALA A 7 -3.49 -5.53 12.45
CA ALA A 7 -4.61 -4.62 12.21
C ALA A 7 -4.17 -3.26 11.64
N GLY A 8 -3.05 -2.71 12.14
CA GLY A 8 -2.49 -1.44 11.66
C GLY A 8 -2.08 -1.50 10.18
N PRO A 9 -1.16 -2.40 9.78
CA PRO A 9 -0.78 -2.58 8.38
C PRO A 9 -1.97 -2.89 7.47
N ILE A 10 -2.91 -3.74 7.89
CA ILE A 10 -4.08 -4.08 7.08
C ILE A 10 -4.97 -2.86 6.86
N ALA A 11 -5.23 -2.05 7.89
CA ALA A 11 -6.03 -0.82 7.75
C ALA A 11 -5.40 0.15 6.74
N ASN A 12 -4.08 0.33 6.82
CA ASN A 12 -3.34 1.14 5.85
C ASN A 12 -3.47 0.58 4.41
N LEU A 13 -3.34 -0.73 4.22
CA LEU A 13 -3.49 -1.34 2.90
C LEU A 13 -4.92 -1.24 2.34
N VAL A 14 -5.96 -1.28 3.18
CA VAL A 14 -7.34 -1.07 2.75
C VAL A 14 -7.54 0.37 2.25
N ILE A 15 -7.04 1.36 2.99
CA ILE A 15 -7.11 2.77 2.55
C ILE A 15 -6.33 2.96 1.26
N ALA A 16 -5.14 2.36 1.14
CA ALA A 16 -4.34 2.39 -0.08
C ALA A 16 -5.08 1.77 -1.26
N ALA A 17 -5.75 0.63 -1.09
CA ALA A 17 -6.50 -0.03 -2.16
C ALA A 17 -7.70 0.81 -2.63
N ILE A 18 -8.47 1.40 -1.71
CA ILE A 18 -9.63 2.25 -2.05
C ILE A 18 -9.17 3.51 -2.78
N SER A 19 -8.14 4.18 -2.27
CA SER A 19 -7.59 5.39 -2.89
C SER A 19 -6.93 5.09 -4.24
N LEU A 20 -6.26 3.94 -4.39
CA LEU A 20 -5.73 3.47 -5.67
C LEU A 20 -6.85 3.26 -6.69
N ALA A 21 -7.96 2.62 -6.32
CA ALA A 21 -9.09 2.42 -7.23
C ALA A 21 -9.66 3.76 -7.73
N GLY A 22 -9.77 4.75 -6.85
CA GLY A 22 -10.19 6.10 -7.21
C GLY A 22 -9.17 6.81 -8.12
N TYR A 23 -7.88 6.73 -7.79
CA TYR A 23 -6.79 7.28 -8.61
C TYR A 23 -6.77 6.69 -10.03
N LEU A 24 -6.93 5.36 -10.15
CA LEU A 24 -7.00 4.67 -11.44
C LEU A 24 -8.21 5.07 -12.28
N SER A 25 -9.31 5.49 -11.64
CA SER A 25 -10.55 5.86 -12.33
C SER A 25 -10.55 7.32 -12.80
N LEU A 26 -9.94 8.22 -12.03
CA LEU A 26 -9.96 9.67 -12.27
C LEU A 26 -8.74 10.18 -13.06
N GLY A 27 -7.62 9.44 -13.03
CA GLY A 27 -6.38 9.82 -13.69
C GLY A 27 -5.61 10.93 -12.95
N VAL A 28 -4.38 11.19 -13.41
CA VAL A 28 -3.46 12.17 -12.79
C VAL A 28 -3.84 13.61 -13.11
N ASP A 29 -4.54 13.84 -14.23
CA ASP A 29 -4.95 15.17 -14.68
C ASP A 29 -6.08 15.79 -13.84
N SER A 30 -6.74 14.97 -13.01
CA SER A 30 -7.76 15.44 -12.09
C SER A 30 -7.15 15.77 -10.73
N TYR A 31 -7.46 16.96 -10.20
CA TYR A 31 -7.07 17.36 -8.83
C TYR A 31 -7.47 16.31 -7.79
N LEU A 32 -8.67 15.73 -7.92
CA LEU A 32 -9.13 14.67 -7.02
C LEU A 32 -8.32 13.39 -7.19
N GLY A 33 -7.90 13.07 -8.43
CA GLY A 33 -7.02 11.95 -8.72
C GLY A 33 -5.64 12.12 -8.09
N GLU A 34 -5.01 13.29 -8.23
CA GLU A 34 -3.73 13.61 -7.58
C GLU A 34 -3.81 13.44 -6.05
N MET A 35 -4.85 13.99 -5.42
CA MET A 35 -5.08 13.81 -3.98
C MET A 35 -5.21 12.33 -3.59
N LEU A 36 -5.98 11.55 -4.34
CA LEU A 36 -6.14 10.11 -4.09
C LEU A 36 -4.83 9.34 -4.30
N GLY A 37 -4.04 9.71 -5.31
CA GLY A 37 -2.70 9.17 -5.52
C GLY A 37 -1.78 9.43 -4.33
N PHE A 38 -1.81 10.63 -3.77
CA PHE A 38 -1.04 10.97 -2.56
C PHE A 38 -1.50 10.21 -1.31
N ILE A 39 -2.83 10.09 -1.11
CA ILE A 39 -3.40 9.28 -0.02
C ILE A 39 -2.97 7.81 -0.16
N CYS A 40 -3.02 7.27 -1.37
CA CYS A 40 -2.56 5.91 -1.67
C CYS A 40 -1.10 5.74 -1.29
N PHE A 41 -0.23 6.66 -1.71
CA PHE A 41 1.21 6.62 -1.43
C PHE A 41 1.53 6.60 0.07
N ILE A 42 0.91 7.50 0.86
CA ILE A 42 1.16 7.54 2.31
C ILE A 42 0.75 6.23 2.96
N ASN A 43 -0.46 5.75 2.65
CA ASN A 43 -1.01 4.58 3.30
C ASN A 43 -0.26 3.31 2.92
N ILE A 44 0.11 3.15 1.66
CA ILE A 44 0.88 1.98 1.25
C ILE A 44 2.29 1.99 1.84
N PHE A 45 2.92 3.17 1.91
CA PHE A 45 4.23 3.33 2.55
C PHE A 45 4.15 2.91 4.03
N LEU A 46 3.21 3.48 4.80
CA LEU A 46 3.03 3.13 6.21
C LEU A 46 2.69 1.65 6.41
N GLY A 47 1.83 1.08 5.57
CA GLY A 47 1.46 -0.34 5.62
C GLY A 47 2.66 -1.25 5.36
N PHE A 48 3.38 -1.01 4.26
CA PHE A 48 4.56 -1.77 3.86
C PHE A 48 5.67 -1.72 4.91
N PHE A 49 6.02 -0.52 5.38
CA PHE A 49 7.08 -0.37 6.40
C PHE A 49 6.70 -1.06 7.71
N ASN A 50 5.45 -0.97 8.15
CA ASN A 50 5.02 -1.68 9.36
C ASN A 50 5.01 -3.21 9.19
N LEU A 51 4.98 -3.74 7.96
CA LEU A 51 5.07 -5.18 7.68
C LEU A 51 6.51 -5.69 7.61
N LEU A 52 7.54 -4.83 7.55
CA LEU A 52 8.91 -5.30 7.52
C LEU A 52 9.27 -6.05 8.83
N PRO A 53 9.95 -7.22 8.75
CA PRO A 53 10.20 -8.07 9.91
C PRO A 53 11.44 -7.63 10.71
N PHE A 54 11.57 -6.32 10.99
CA PHE A 54 12.74 -5.75 11.66
C PHE A 54 12.36 -4.92 12.90
N GLY A 55 13.25 -4.93 13.90
CA GLY A 55 13.15 -4.03 15.07
C GLY A 55 11.80 -4.08 15.80
N PRO A 56 11.22 -2.92 16.16
CA PRO A 56 9.95 -2.82 16.89
C PRO A 56 8.70 -2.91 15.98
N LEU A 57 8.89 -3.09 14.67
CA LEU A 57 7.81 -3.07 13.68
C LEU A 57 6.85 -4.25 13.87
N ASP A 58 5.60 -4.03 13.47
CA ASP A 58 4.54 -5.01 13.65
C ASP A 58 4.75 -6.27 12.80
N GLY A 59 5.42 -6.16 11.67
CA GLY A 59 5.77 -7.25 10.76
C GLY A 59 6.47 -8.40 11.45
N LYS A 60 7.37 -8.12 12.40
CA LYS A 60 8.03 -9.15 13.21
C LYS A 60 7.01 -9.94 14.03
N LYS A 61 6.08 -9.25 14.70
CA LYS A 61 5.03 -9.89 15.52
C LYS A 61 4.05 -10.69 14.65
N VAL A 62 3.67 -10.17 13.48
CA VAL A 62 2.78 -10.86 12.53
C VAL A 62 3.46 -12.12 11.99
N LEU A 63 4.73 -12.03 11.58
CA LEU A 63 5.53 -13.17 11.10
C LEU A 63 5.66 -14.26 12.16
N THR A 64 5.97 -13.90 13.41
CA THR A 64 6.05 -14.88 14.52
C THR A 64 4.71 -15.53 14.87
N TRP A 65 3.60 -14.86 14.57
CA TRP A 65 2.27 -15.38 14.85
C TRP A 65 1.77 -16.29 13.73
N ASN A 66 1.90 -15.86 12.47
CA ASN A 66 1.53 -16.63 11.30
C ASN A 66 2.30 -16.13 10.06
N ALA A 67 3.27 -16.92 9.61
CA ALA A 67 4.10 -16.58 8.46
C ALA A 67 3.31 -16.50 7.14
N THR A 68 2.28 -17.33 6.97
CA THR A 68 1.40 -17.28 5.80
C THR A 68 0.62 -15.97 5.75
N VAL A 69 0.05 -15.53 6.88
CA VAL A 69 -0.66 -14.24 6.93
C VAL A 69 0.28 -13.08 6.67
N TRP A 70 1.47 -13.10 7.27
CA TRP A 70 2.49 -12.08 6.99
C TRP A 70 2.83 -12.04 5.49
N ALA A 71 3.08 -13.19 4.87
CA ALA A 71 3.44 -13.28 3.45
C ALA A 71 2.31 -12.79 2.54
N VAL A 72 1.06 -13.14 2.82
CA VAL A 72 -0.12 -12.67 2.08
C VAL A 72 -0.25 -11.14 2.15
N VAL A 73 -0.16 -10.57 3.36
CA VAL A 73 -0.33 -9.13 3.55
C VAL A 73 0.86 -8.35 2.97
N MET A 74 2.09 -8.86 3.10
CA MET A 74 3.28 -8.29 2.45
C MET A 74 3.16 -8.33 0.92
N THR A 75 2.68 -9.44 0.37
CA THR A 75 2.45 -9.57 -1.09
C THR A 75 1.41 -8.56 -1.56
N ALA A 76 0.31 -8.37 -0.82
CA ALA A 76 -0.67 -7.35 -1.13
C ALA A 76 -0.06 -5.93 -1.12
N ALA A 77 0.78 -5.61 -0.13
CA ALA A 77 1.49 -4.34 -0.08
C ALA A 77 2.40 -4.14 -1.30
N ILE A 78 3.16 -5.15 -1.70
CA ILE A 78 4.04 -5.09 -2.88
C ILE A 78 3.21 -4.91 -4.16
N LEU A 79 2.09 -5.63 -4.31
CA LEU A 79 1.23 -5.53 -5.47
C LEU A 79 0.62 -4.14 -5.65
N ILE A 80 0.06 -3.57 -4.57
CA ILE A 80 -0.51 -2.21 -4.63
C ILE A 80 0.61 -1.21 -4.97
N LEU A 81 1.84 -1.41 -4.47
CA LEU A 81 2.97 -0.50 -4.70
C LEU A 81 3.43 -0.56 -6.14
N TYR A 82 3.52 -1.78 -6.67
CA TYR A 82 3.83 -2.02 -8.07
C TYR A 82 2.80 -1.35 -8.98
N ILE A 83 1.49 -1.53 -8.73
CA ILE A 83 0.45 -0.90 -9.54
C ILE A 83 0.52 0.63 -9.47
N TYR A 84 0.67 1.18 -8.26
CA TYR A 84 0.81 2.62 -8.04
C TYR A 84 2.02 3.18 -8.79
N SER A 85 3.20 2.56 -8.64
CA SER A 85 4.44 3.01 -9.27
C SER A 85 4.38 2.98 -10.80
N ASN A 86 3.79 1.94 -11.39
CA ASN A 86 3.60 1.88 -12.85
C ASN A 86 2.72 3.02 -13.37
N ARG A 87 1.72 3.46 -12.59
CA ARG A 87 0.87 4.58 -12.98
C ARG A 87 1.54 5.93 -12.77
N MET A 88 2.33 6.08 -11.71
CA MET A 88 3.09 7.30 -11.44
C MET A 88 4.27 7.49 -12.40
N ILE A 89 4.92 6.41 -12.86
CA ILE A 89 6.05 6.44 -13.82
C ILE A 89 5.57 6.65 -15.27
N ILE A 90 4.27 6.50 -15.53
CA ILE A 90 3.64 6.90 -16.78
C ILE A 90 2.83 8.21 -16.56
N PRO A 91 3.43 9.36 -16.20
CA PRO A 91 2.71 10.63 -16.15
C PRO A 91 2.94 11.47 -17.42
N GLY A 92 3.65 10.98 -18.45
CA GLY A 92 4.11 11.88 -19.54
C GLY A 92 4.61 11.27 -20.86
N TRP A 93 4.24 10.04 -21.24
CA TRP A 93 4.61 9.47 -22.56
C TRP A 93 3.39 8.99 -23.38
N GLY A 94 2.25 9.67 -23.24
CA GLY A 94 1.02 9.40 -24.00
C GLY A 94 0.67 10.44 -25.06
N LEU A 95 1.48 11.49 -25.23
CA LEU A 95 1.25 12.58 -26.18
C LEU A 95 2.57 13.04 -26.82
N PHE A 96 3.15 12.16 -27.64
CA PHE A 96 3.85 12.50 -28.88
C PHE A 96 3.47 11.45 -29.91
#